data_AF-A0A9E3NAE9-F1
#
_entry.id   AF-A0A9E3NAE9-F1
#
_cell.length_a   1.000
_cell.length_b   1.000
_cell.length_c   1.000
_cell.angle_alpha   90.00
_cell.angle_beta   90.00
_cell.angle_gamma   90.00
#
_symmetry.space_group_name_H-M   'P 1'
#
loop_
_entity.id
_entity.type
_entity.pdbx_description
1 polymer ?
#
loop_
_entity_poly.entity_id
_entity_poly.type
_entity_poly.pdbx_seq_one_letter_code
_entity_poly.pdbx_strand_id
1 'polypeptide(L)'
;TLFGIASGFTSQIAHAGQPPFQVWVVPRRLPRDVLVGTTAIFFAAVNWIKVPAYIALGQFTHANLLTAAALLPVAIVSTFAGVWLVRRVSAERFYVAIYLLMVLVGAKLLWDAFA
;
A
#
# COMPACT_ATOMS: atom_id res chain seq x y z
N THR A 1 -18.68 -4.65 7.78
CA THR A 1 -19.33 -4.39 6.47
C THR A 1 -18.58 -5.11 5.37
N LEU A 2 -19.22 -5.36 4.22
CA LEU A 2 -18.59 -6.01 3.05
C LEU A 2 -17.26 -5.35 2.64
N PHE A 3 -17.24 -4.02 2.57
CA PHE A 3 -16.03 -3.25 2.22
C PHE A 3 -14.91 -3.36 3.26
N GLY A 4 -15.24 -3.51 4.54
CA GLY A 4 -14.25 -3.77 5.59
C GLY A 4 -13.58 -5.13 5.42
N ILE A 5 -14.36 -6.16 5.11
CA ILE A 5 -13.84 -7.51 4.81
C ILE A 5 -12.96 -7.46 3.55
N ALA A 6 -13.48 -6.86 2.47
CA ALA A 6 -12.74 -6.74 1.21
C ALA A 6 -11.43 -5.96 1.39
N SER A 7 -11.45 -4.86 2.15
CA SER A 7 -10.26 -4.07 2.46
C SER A 7 -9.24 -4.87 3.28
N GLY A 8 -9.68 -5.58 4.33
CA GLY A 8 -8.80 -6.44 5.13
C GLY A 8 -8.16 -7.56 4.31
N PHE A 9 -8.97 -8.28 3.53
CA PHE A 9 -8.52 -9.39 2.68
C PHE A 9 -7.51 -8.94 1.62
N THR A 10 -7.85 -7.92 0.83
CA THR A 10 -6.96 -7.39 -0.22
C THR A 10 -5.70 -6.74 0.36
N SER A 11 -5.80 -6.16 1.57
CA SER A 11 -4.63 -5.68 2.31
C SER A 11 -3.69 -6.82 2.70
N GLN A 12 -4.22 -7.98 3.10
CA GLN A 12 -3.40 -9.14 3.48
C GLN A 12 -2.69 -9.77 2.29
N ILE A 13 -3.37 -9.91 1.15
CA ILE A 13 -2.83 -10.63 -0.02
C ILE A 13 -1.91 -9.75 -0.87
N ALA A 14 -2.32 -8.52 -1.16
CA ALA A 14 -1.66 -7.67 -2.16
C ALA A 14 -1.26 -6.29 -1.62
N HIS A 15 -1.42 -6.05 -0.30
CA HIS A 15 -1.32 -4.71 0.29
C HIS A 15 -2.25 -3.67 -0.37
N ALA A 16 -3.28 -4.13 -1.08
CA ALA A 16 -4.19 -3.32 -1.88
C ALA A 16 -5.53 -3.07 -1.17
N GLY A 17 -5.50 -2.83 0.15
CA GLY A 17 -6.72 -2.62 0.95
C GLY A 17 -7.43 -1.29 0.69
N GLN A 18 -6.75 -0.35 0.03
CA GLN A 18 -7.17 1.03 -0.11
C GLN A 18 -8.37 1.24 -1.06
N PRO A 19 -8.47 0.60 -2.24
CA PRO A 19 -9.60 0.79 -3.14
C PRO A 19 -10.98 0.40 -2.54
N PRO A 20 -11.17 -0.77 -1.88
CA PRO A 20 -12.45 -1.07 -1.22
C PRO A 20 -12.79 -0.09 -0.10
N PHE A 21 -11.78 0.38 0.65
CA PHE A 21 -11.96 1.42 1.65
C PHE A 21 -12.39 2.75 1.02
N GLN A 22 -11.80 3.14 -0.13
CA GLN A 22 -12.16 4.37 -0.84
C GLN A 22 -13.60 4.36 -1.34
N VAL A 23 -14.06 3.24 -1.92
CA VAL A 23 -15.47 3.08 -2.35
C VAL A 23 -16.43 3.32 -1.19
N TRP A 24 -16.04 2.92 0.03
CA TRP A 24 -16.82 3.16 1.23
C TRP A 24 -16.66 4.59 1.76
N VAL A 25 -15.46 5.14 1.86
CA VAL A 25 -15.24 6.42 2.57
C VAL A 25 -15.55 7.66 1.72
N VAL A 26 -15.31 7.63 0.40
CA VAL A 26 -15.47 8.80 -0.48
C VAL A 26 -16.91 9.35 -0.48
N PRO A 27 -17.97 8.52 -0.57
CA PRO A 27 -19.34 9.01 -0.51
C PRO A 27 -19.70 9.75 0.79
N ARG A 28 -18.92 9.57 1.87
CA ARG A 28 -19.15 10.18 3.18
C ARG A 28 -18.68 11.63 3.26
N ARG A 29 -17.94 12.13 2.24
CA ARG A 29 -17.53 13.53 2.11
C ARG A 29 -16.90 14.11 3.39
N LEU A 30 -16.07 13.32 4.06
CA LEU A 30 -15.41 13.73 5.30
C LEU A 30 -14.49 14.94 5.03
N PRO A 31 -14.38 15.90 5.98
CA PRO A 31 -13.37 16.95 5.91
C PRO A 31 -11.98 16.34 5.73
N ARG A 32 -11.10 17.02 4.99
CA ARG A 32 -9.77 16.52 4.61
C ARG A 32 -9.01 15.88 5.77
N ASP A 33 -8.92 16.58 6.90
CA ASP A 33 -8.11 16.12 8.03
C ASP A 33 -8.75 14.90 8.72
N VAL A 34 -10.08 14.85 8.79
CA VAL A 34 -10.83 13.68 9.30
C VAL A 34 -10.65 12.49 8.37
N LEU A 35 -10.69 12.70 7.05
CA LEU A 35 -10.48 11.65 6.05
C LEU A 35 -9.07 11.06 6.18
N VAL A 36 -8.05 11.92 6.24
CA VAL A 36 -6.64 11.51 6.37
C VAL A 36 -6.42 10.78 7.70
N GLY A 37 -6.90 11.33 8.81
CA GLY A 37 -6.79 10.70 10.14
C GLY A 37 -7.52 9.36 10.23
N THR A 38 -8.73 9.28 9.69
CA THR A 38 -9.53 8.04 9.65
C THR A 38 -8.83 6.97 8.82
N THR A 39 -8.29 7.33 7.65
CA THR A 39 -7.54 6.41 6.80
C THR A 39 -6.31 5.88 7.52
N ALA A 40 -5.56 6.76 8.20
CA ALA A 40 -4.36 6.39 8.95
C ALA A 40 -4.68 5.42 10.10
N ILE A 41 -5.68 5.73 10.94
CA ILE A 41 -6.08 4.88 12.06
C ILE A 41 -6.62 3.54 11.57
N PHE A 42 -7.46 3.54 10.52
CA PHE A 42 -8.02 2.33 9.95
C PHE A 42 -6.92 1.38 9.46
N PHE A 43 -5.98 1.86 8.64
CA PHE A 43 -4.92 1.00 8.13
C PHE A 43 -3.86 0.65 9.19
N ALA A 44 -3.66 1.48 10.21
CA ALA A 44 -2.86 1.10 11.36
C ALA A 44 -3.48 -0.11 12.09
N ALA A 45 -4.78 -0.05 12.40
CA ALA A 45 -5.50 -1.17 13.02
C ALA A 45 -5.49 -2.43 12.13
N VAL A 46 -5.76 -2.29 10.83
CA VAL A 46 -5.71 -3.41 9.88
C VAL A 46 -4.32 -4.03 9.84
N ASN A 47 -3.24 -3.25 9.77
CA ASN A 47 -1.88 -3.79 9.76
C ASN A 47 -1.52 -4.46 11.09
N TRP A 48 -2.03 -3.97 12.23
CA TRP A 48 -1.85 -4.63 13.52
C TRP A 48 -2.55 -5.97 13.63
N ILE A 49 -3.75 -6.09 13.05
CA ILE A 49 -4.45 -7.38 12.95
C ILE A 49 -3.66 -8.40 12.11
N LYS A 50 -2.77 -7.97 11.20
CA LYS A 50 -1.92 -8.89 10.42
C LYS A 50 -0.80 -9.53 11.23
N VAL A 51 -0.37 -8.91 12.34
CA VAL A 51 0.82 -9.37 13.08
C VAL A 51 0.67 -10.82 13.57
N PRO A 52 -0.43 -11.23 14.23
CA PRO A 52 -0.64 -12.63 14.60
C PRO A 52 -0.60 -13.57 13.39
N ALA A 53 -1.18 -13.17 12.26
CA ALA A 53 -1.16 -13.97 11.03
C ALA A 53 0.27 -14.13 10.48
N TYR A 54 1.09 -13.08 10.50
CA TYR A 54 2.50 -13.17 10.11
C TYR A 54 3.34 -14.01 11.07
N ILE A 55 3.04 -13.99 12.37
CA ILE A 55 3.66 -14.90 13.35
C ILE A 55 3.29 -16.35 13.00
N ALA A 56 2.00 -16.63 12.76
CA ALA A 56 1.53 -17.96 12.40
C ALA A 56 2.12 -18.46 11.06
N LEU A 57 2.36 -17.55 10.11
CA LEU A 57 3.04 -17.82 8.83
C LEU A 57 4.58 -17.88 8.96
N GLY A 58 5.13 -17.79 10.16
CA GLY A 58 6.57 -17.86 10.42
C GLY A 58 7.38 -16.72 9.82
N GLN A 59 6.77 -15.57 9.52
CA GLN A 59 7.44 -14.46 8.82
C GLN A 59 8.40 -13.66 9.71
N PHE A 60 8.28 -13.78 11.04
CA PHE A 60 9.16 -13.14 12.03
C PHE A 60 10.46 -13.93 12.24
N THR A 61 11.12 -14.36 11.15
CA THR A 61 12.45 -14.97 11.23
C THR A 61 13.53 -13.92 11.46
N HIS A 62 14.67 -14.33 12.01
CA HIS A 62 15.82 -13.44 12.20
C HIS A 62 16.28 -12.82 10.87
N ALA A 63 16.32 -13.61 9.78
CA ALA A 63 16.70 -13.12 8.46
C ALA A 63 15.73 -12.05 7.92
N ASN A 64 14.42 -12.27 8.06
CA ASN A 64 13.41 -11.29 7.63
C ASN A 64 13.47 -10.02 8.47
N LEU A 65 13.67 -10.13 9.78
CA LEU A 65 13.79 -8.98 10.68
C LEU A 65 15.03 -8.14 10.38
N LEU A 66 16.18 -8.77 10.12
CA LEU A 66 17.38 -8.06 9.68
C LEU A 66 17.18 -7.36 8.33
N THR A 67 16.54 -8.04 7.38
CA THR A 67 16.21 -7.46 6.08
C THR A 67 15.28 -6.26 6.22
N ALA A 68 14.24 -6.38 7.05
CA ALA A 68 13.31 -5.30 7.34
C ALA A 68 14.02 -4.11 8.03
N ALA A 69 14.90 -4.38 8.99
CA ALA A 69 15.69 -3.34 9.67
C ALA A 69 16.65 -2.62 8.70
N ALA A 70 17.30 -3.36 7.79
CA ALA A 70 18.18 -2.78 6.77
C ALA A 70 17.42 -1.93 5.75
N LEU A 71 16.19 -2.31 5.41
CA LEU A 71 15.33 -1.57 4.48
C LEU A 71 14.56 -0.42 5.14
N LEU A 72 14.46 -0.38 6.46
CA LEU A 72 13.73 0.67 7.20
C LEU A 72 14.22 2.09 6.86
N PRO A 73 15.53 2.40 6.85
CA PRO A 73 16.02 3.72 6.44
C PRO A 73 15.63 4.06 5.00
N VAL A 74 15.74 3.07 4.09
CA VAL A 74 15.38 3.25 2.67
C VAL A 74 13.89 3.56 2.54
N ALA A 75 13.03 2.88 3.30
CA ALA A 75 11.59 3.12 3.31
C ALA A 75 11.26 4.55 3.80
N ILE A 76 11.93 5.01 4.87
CA ILE A 76 11.74 6.36 5.42
C ILE A 76 12.17 7.42 4.38
N VAL A 77 13.38 7.29 3.82
CA VAL A 77 13.90 8.23 2.82
C VAL A 77 13.00 8.26 1.59
N SER A 78 12.59 7.09 1.10
CA SER A 78 11.70 6.97 -0.07
C SER A 78 10.33 7.61 0.18
N THR A 79 9.81 7.51 1.40
CA THR A 79 8.54 8.16 1.78
C THR A 79 8.65 9.68 1.69
N PHE A 80 9.71 10.27 2.24
CA PHE A 80 9.94 11.70 2.13
C PHE A 80 10.19 12.16 0.69
N ALA A 81 10.97 11.38 -0.08
CA ALA A 81 11.19 11.64 -1.50
C ALA A 81 9.88 11.60 -2.30
N GLY A 82 8.99 10.64 -2.01
CA GLY A 82 7.66 10.54 -2.62
C GLY A 82 6.78 11.75 -2.30
N VAL A 83 6.75 12.19 -1.04
CA VAL A 83 6.02 13.41 -0.63
C VAL A 83 6.55 14.64 -1.35
N TRP A 84 7.87 14.77 -1.46
CA TRP A 84 8.52 15.86 -2.19
C TRP A 84 8.18 15.83 -3.68
N LEU A 85 8.16 14.64 -4.30
CA LEU A 85 7.89 14.46 -5.72
C LEU A 85 6.42 14.77 -6.06
N VAL A 86 5.48 14.24 -5.29
CA VAL A 86 4.03 14.46 -5.50
C VAL A 86 3.67 15.95 -5.41
N ARG A 87 4.40 16.73 -4.61
CA ARG A 87 4.22 18.19 -4.51
C ARG A 87 4.75 18.96 -5.72
N ARG A 88 5.58 18.36 -6.57
CA ARG A 88 6.25 19.02 -7.72
C ARG A 88 5.77 18.53 -9.08
N VAL A 89 5.19 17.34 -9.16
CA VAL A 89 4.73 16.73 -10.42
C VAL A 89 3.26 17.06 -10.65
N SER A 90 2.91 17.45 -11.88
CA SER A 90 1.50 17.63 -12.24
C SER A 90 0.76 16.30 -12.24
N ALA A 91 -0.53 16.32 -11.87
CA ALA A 91 -1.35 15.11 -11.80
C ALA A 91 -1.30 14.30 -13.11
N GLU A 92 -1.36 14.96 -14.26
CA GLU A 92 -1.28 14.33 -15.58
C GLU A 92 0.01 13.54 -15.78
N ARG A 93 1.18 14.17 -15.55
CA ARG A 93 2.48 13.50 -15.69
C ARG A 93 2.65 12.34 -14.71
N PHE A 94 2.07 12.48 -13.51
CA PHE A 94 2.06 11.42 -12.52
C PHE A 94 1.26 10.20 -13.00
N TYR A 95 0.05 10.41 -13.54
CA TYR A 95 -0.77 9.33 -14.09
C TYR A 95 -0.13 8.67 -15.32
N VAL A 96 0.45 9.45 -16.23
CA VAL A 96 1.19 8.91 -17.39
C VAL A 96 2.35 8.02 -16.92
N ALA A 97 3.13 8.46 -15.94
CA ALA A 97 4.23 7.67 -15.40
C ALA A 97 3.72 6.35 -14.77
N ILE A 98 2.64 6.40 -13.99
CA ILE A 98 2.02 5.19 -13.41
C ILE A 98 1.59 4.21 -14.50
N TYR A 99 0.89 4.68 -15.54
CA TYR A 99 0.41 3.80 -16.61
C TYR A 99 1.56 3.17 -17.39
N LEU A 100 2.61 3.93 -17.69
CA LEU A 100 3.82 3.40 -18.34
C LEU A 100 4.47 2.31 -17.48
N LEU A 101 4.69 2.58 -16.18
CA LEU A 101 5.26 1.60 -15.27
C LEU A 101 4.38 0.35 -15.16
N MET A 102 3.06 0.49 -15.14
CA MET A 102 2.13 -0.63 -15.08
C MET A 102 2.20 -1.50 -16.33
N VAL A 103 2.28 -0.90 -17.52
CA VAL A 103 2.47 -1.63 -18.79
C VAL A 103 3.81 -2.38 -18.78
N LEU A 104 4.88 -1.73 -18.34
CA LEU A 104 6.21 -2.36 -18.28
C LEU A 104 6.25 -3.54 -17.30
N VAL A 105 5.69 -3.38 -16.10
CA VAL A 105 5.59 -4.47 -15.12
C VAL A 105 4.71 -5.60 -15.65
N GLY A 106 3.57 -5.28 -16.25
CA GLY A 106 2.69 -6.27 -16.87
C GLY A 106 3.39 -7.07 -17.97
N ALA A 107 4.10 -6.39 -18.87
CA ALA A 107 4.89 -7.03 -19.92
C ALA A 107 5.99 -7.95 -19.36
N LYS A 108 6.70 -7.49 -18.32
CA LYS A 108 7.72 -8.30 -17.63
C LYS A 108 7.13 -9.55 -16.99
N LEU A 109 5.98 -9.43 -16.33
CA LEU A 109 5.30 -10.57 -15.70
C LEU A 109 4.80 -11.59 -16.75
N LEU A 110 4.31 -11.11 -17.91
CA LEU A 110 3.97 -12.00 -19.02
C LEU A 110 5.22 -12.72 -19.56
N TRP A 111 6.33 -12.01 -19.70
CA TRP A 111 7.59 -12.60 -20.13
C TRP A 111 8.04 -13.71 -19.16
N ASP A 112 8.09 -13.43 -17.86
CA ASP A 112 8.46 -14.42 -16.83
C ASP A 112 7.52 -15.64 -16.79
N ALA A 113 6.28 -15.48 -17.23
CA ALA A 113 5.31 -16.58 -17.26
C ALA A 113 5.48 -17.49 -18.49
N PHE A 114 6.04 -16.98 -19.59
CA PHE A 114 6.20 -17.71 -20.84
C PHE A 114 7.63 -18.19 -21.12
N ALA A 115 8.64 -17.57 -20.49
CA ALA A 115 10.06 -17.93 -20.60
C ALA A 115 10.48 -18.89 -19.48
#